data_AF-A0A927UWD4-F1
#
_entry.id   AF-A0A927UWD4-F1
#
_cell.length_a   1.000
_cell.length_b   1.000
_cell.length_c   1.000
_cell.angle_alpha   90.00
_cell.angle_beta   90.00
_cell.angle_gamma   90.00
#
_symmetry.space_group_name_H-M   'P 1'
#
loop_
_entity.id
_entity.type
_entity.pdbx_description
1 polymer ?
#
loop_
_entity_poly.entity_id
_entity_poly.type
_entity_poly.pdbx_seq_one_letter_code
_entity_poly.pdbx_strand_id
1 'polypeptide(L)'
;MNYDRIILELLDRVSSLEEEVKELKRNQNKVKDYQNDTNVNNDFGSSRDSYGRDTTKFILDGKRYGKGKLVHAIVDKYVSLNPNITASQLMLTFDRSLQGSYGVVRTLDDVKVNCSDYSRRFFTSPEYIIHTSTEDCVVCSQWGTFNIGNILARADQLGIEIQIIK
;
A
#
# COMPACT_ATOMS: atom_id res chain seq x y z
N MET A 1 -8.96 -51.24 -14.19
CA MET A 1 -9.38 -49.86 -14.53
C MET A 1 -9.40 -49.08 -13.22
N ASN A 2 -8.52 -48.09 -13.05
CA ASN A 2 -8.27 -47.40 -11.76
C ASN A 2 -9.23 -46.21 -11.54
N TYR A 3 -10.47 -46.32 -12.02
CA TYR A 3 -11.43 -45.21 -11.95
C TYR A 3 -12.02 -45.06 -10.55
N ASP A 4 -12.21 -46.16 -9.82
CA ASP A 4 -12.79 -46.11 -8.46
C ASP A 4 -11.90 -45.35 -7.48
N ARG A 5 -10.57 -45.49 -7.60
CA ARG A 5 -9.62 -44.76 -6.75
C ARG A 5 -9.63 -43.26 -7.06
N ILE A 6 -9.72 -42.90 -8.34
CA ILE A 6 -9.80 -41.50 -8.79
C ILE A 6 -11.13 -40.89 -8.31
N ILE A 7 -12.24 -41.64 -8.40
CA ILE A 7 -13.55 -41.19 -7.93
C ILE A 7 -13.52 -40.94 -6.41
N LEU A 8 -12.93 -41.86 -5.63
CA LEU A 8 -12.80 -41.69 -4.18
C LEU A 8 -11.95 -40.47 -3.82
N GLU A 9 -10.83 -40.24 -4.51
CA GLU A 9 -9.98 -39.07 -4.28
C GLU A 9 -10.69 -37.75 -4.64
N LEU A 10 -11.47 -37.75 -5.72
CA LEU A 10 -12.27 -36.58 -6.10
C LEU A 10 -13.38 -36.29 -5.08
N LEU A 11 -14.05 -37.32 -4.55
CA LEU A 11 -15.08 -37.16 -3.53
C LEU A 11 -14.51 -36.56 -2.23
N ASP A 12 -13.33 -37.01 -1.80
CA ASP A 12 -12.66 -36.50 -0.60
C ASP A 12 -12.26 -35.02 -0.76
N ARG A 13 -11.74 -34.65 -1.93
CA ARG A 13 -11.41 -33.26 -2.27
C ARG A 13 -12.63 -32.37 -2.33
N VAL A 14 -13.75 -32.85 -2.89
CA VAL A 14 -15.01 -32.10 -2.93
C VAL A 14 -15.56 -31.91 -1.51
N SER A 15 -15.53 -32.95 -0.68
CA SER A 15 -15.96 -32.87 0.72
C SER A 15 -15.16 -31.82 1.49
N SER A 16 -13.84 -31.80 1.32
CA SER A 16 -12.95 -30.82 1.96
C SER A 16 -13.24 -29.38 1.50
N LEU A 17 -13.49 -29.18 0.21
CA LEU A 17 -13.83 -27.87 -0.35
C LEU A 17 -15.19 -27.35 0.14
N GLU A 18 -16.20 -28.23 0.26
CA GLU A 18 -17.51 -27.86 0.76
C GLU A 18 -17.46 -27.38 2.22
N GLU A 19 -16.60 -28.00 3.04
CA GLU A 19 -16.39 -27.60 4.43
C GLU A 19 -15.69 -26.24 4.55
N GLU A 20 -14.64 -26.00 3.74
CA GLU A 20 -13.95 -24.71 3.70
C GLU A 20 -14.89 -23.58 3.24
N VAL A 21 -15.72 -23.82 2.21
CA VAL A 21 -16.73 -22.85 1.74
C VAL A 21 -17.76 -22.54 2.83
N LYS A 22 -18.15 -23.54 3.63
CA LYS A 22 -19.08 -23.36 4.76
C LYS A 22 -18.47 -22.47 5.84
N GLU A 23 -17.18 -22.65 6.15
CA GLU A 23 -16.48 -21.82 7.13
C GLU A 23 -16.30 -20.37 6.63
N LEU A 24 -15.92 -20.19 5.37
CA LEU A 24 -15.78 -18.87 4.75
C LEU A 24 -17.11 -18.09 4.76
N LYS A 25 -18.23 -18.74 4.45
CA LYS A 25 -19.57 -18.12 4.54
C LYS A 25 -19.93 -17.72 5.98
N ARG A 26 -19.57 -18.56 6.97
CA ARG A 26 -19.78 -18.24 8.39
C ARG A 26 -18.96 -17.01 8.81
N ASN A 27 -17.72 -16.92 8.34
CA ASN A 27 -16.83 -15.79 8.63
C ASN A 27 -17.28 -14.50 7.93
N GLN A 28 -17.78 -14.57 6.69
CA GLN A 28 -18.40 -13.42 6.02
C GLN A 28 -19.63 -12.90 6.77
N ASN A 29 -20.47 -13.79 7.31
CA ASN A 29 -21.63 -13.37 8.10
C ASN A 29 -21.21 -12.69 9.41
N LYS A 30 -20.19 -13.23 10.12
CA LYS A 30 -19.61 -12.56 11.29
C LYS A 30 -19.10 -11.15 10.97
N VAL A 31 -18.36 -10.97 9.88
CA VAL A 31 -17.85 -9.65 9.46
C VAL A 31 -19.00 -8.67 9.15
N LYS A 32 -20.11 -9.14 8.58
CA LYS A 32 -21.31 -8.33 8.37
C LYS A 32 -21.99 -7.95 9.68
N ASP A 33 -22.07 -8.88 10.64
CA ASP A 33 -22.67 -8.61 11.95
C ASP A 33 -21.85 -7.56 12.74
N TYR A 34 -20.51 -7.61 12.68
CA TYR A 34 -19.62 -6.58 13.26
C TYR A 34 -19.76 -5.19 12.60
N GLN A 35 -20.27 -5.10 11.36
CA GLN A 35 -20.54 -3.82 10.69
C GLN A 35 -21.96 -3.29 10.98
N ASN A 36 -22.88 -4.15 11.45
CA ASN A 36 -24.26 -3.75 11.76
C ASN A 36 -24.41 -3.11 13.16
N ASP A 37 -23.49 -3.37 14.09
CA ASP A 37 -23.47 -2.72 15.42
C ASP A 37 -23.02 -1.24 15.41
N THR A 38 -22.63 -0.69 14.25
CA THR A 38 -22.33 0.76 14.09
C THR A 38 -23.50 1.59 13.55
N ASN A 39 -24.71 1.03 13.46
CA ASN A 39 -25.88 1.75 12.93
C ASN A 39 -26.85 2.18 14.06
N VAL A 40 -26.44 3.17 14.86
CA VAL A 40 -27.36 3.97 15.68
C VAL A 40 -27.55 5.33 15.02
N ASN A 41 -28.69 5.47 14.35
CA ASN A 41 -29.47 6.68 14.07
C ASN A 41 -28.72 7.99 13.72
N ASN A 42 -28.83 8.37 12.44
CA ASN A 42 -28.63 9.75 11.97
C ASN A 42 -29.64 10.70 12.65
N ASP A 43 -29.18 11.45 13.65
CA ASP A 43 -29.77 12.73 14.01
C ASP A 43 -28.89 13.85 13.44
N PHE A 44 -29.54 14.78 12.74
CA PHE A 44 -28.92 15.83 11.93
C PHE A 44 -28.51 16.99 12.84
N GLY A 45 -27.57 16.74 13.75
CA GLY A 45 -26.89 17.72 14.59
C GLY A 45 -25.46 17.91 14.12
N SER A 46 -25.14 19.09 13.58
CA SER A 46 -23.79 19.45 13.17
C SER A 46 -22.85 19.58 14.37
N SER A 47 -22.36 18.47 14.91
CA SER A 47 -21.14 18.43 15.71
C SER A 47 -20.00 18.00 14.79
N ARG A 48 -19.32 19.00 14.22
CA ARG A 48 -17.98 18.81 13.65
C ARG A 48 -17.06 18.43 14.80
N ASP A 49 -17.06 17.15 15.18
CA ASP A 49 -15.91 16.58 15.86
C ASP A 49 -14.76 16.72 14.86
N SER A 50 -13.91 17.70 15.14
CA SER A 50 -12.67 17.87 14.41
C SER A 50 -11.83 16.63 14.67
N TYR A 51 -11.96 15.62 13.81
CA TYR A 51 -10.94 14.60 13.65
C TYR A 51 -9.63 15.36 13.46
N GLY A 52 -8.84 15.45 14.52
CA GLY A 52 -7.60 16.20 14.51
C GLY A 52 -6.78 15.75 13.30
N ARG A 53 -6.27 16.70 12.52
CA ARG A 53 -5.39 16.36 11.39
C ARG A 53 -4.30 15.43 11.91
N ASP A 54 -4.16 14.26 11.30
CA ASP A 54 -3.10 13.33 11.68
C ASP A 54 -1.73 13.95 11.38
N THR A 55 -1.05 14.37 12.45
CA THR A 55 0.25 15.03 12.42
C THR A 55 1.44 14.09 12.63
N THR A 56 1.19 12.77 12.70
CA THR A 56 2.23 11.74 12.91
C THR A 56 3.46 12.00 12.04
N LYS A 57 4.63 11.97 12.69
CA LYS A 57 5.95 12.13 12.09
C LYS A 57 6.72 10.83 12.17
N PHE A 58 7.77 10.76 11.37
CA PHE A 58 8.61 9.58 11.27
C PHE A 58 10.07 9.99 11.30
N ILE A 59 10.92 9.15 11.87
CA ILE A 59 12.37 9.26 11.76
C ILE A 59 12.90 8.14 10.89
N LEU A 60 13.72 8.52 9.93
CA LEU A 60 14.57 7.65 9.12
C LEU A 60 15.97 8.27 9.13
N ASP A 61 16.98 7.49 9.50
CA ASP A 61 18.39 7.92 9.59
C ASP A 61 18.58 9.23 10.40
N GLY A 62 17.88 9.34 11.54
CA GLY A 62 17.94 10.51 12.41
C GLY A 62 17.21 11.76 11.90
N LYS A 63 16.64 11.73 10.68
CA LYS A 63 15.92 12.87 10.10
C LYS A 63 14.41 12.69 10.21
N ARG A 64 13.71 13.80 10.51
CA ARG A 64 12.25 13.84 10.69
C ARG A 64 11.52 14.08 9.37
N TYR A 65 10.48 13.28 9.12
CA TYR A 65 9.67 13.32 7.90
C TYR A 65 8.17 13.35 8.21
N GLY A 66 7.40 13.96 7.30
CA GLY A 66 5.96 13.70 7.15
C GLY A 66 5.73 12.57 6.13
N LYS A 67 4.53 12.00 6.12
CA LYS A 67 4.14 10.81 5.33
C LYS A 67 4.71 10.76 3.90
N GLY A 68 4.36 11.72 3.03
CA GLY A 68 4.84 11.71 1.64
C GLY A 68 6.36 11.81 1.54
N LYS A 69 7.00 12.70 2.32
CA LYS A 69 8.47 12.84 2.32
C LYS A 69 9.17 11.61 2.90
N LEU A 70 8.54 10.90 3.83
CA LEU A 70 9.06 9.63 4.33
C LEU A 70 9.10 8.60 3.20
N VAL A 71 8.01 8.46 2.44
CA VAL A 71 7.95 7.51 1.32
C VAL A 71 9.04 7.80 0.31
N HIS A 72 9.23 9.08 -0.06
CA HIS A 72 10.35 9.48 -0.91
C HIS A 72 11.70 9.06 -0.32
N ALA A 73 11.94 9.35 0.96
CA ALA A 73 13.20 9.00 1.62
C ALA A 73 13.44 7.48 1.71
N ILE A 74 12.39 6.65 1.87
CA ILE A 74 12.49 5.19 1.82
C ILE A 74 12.91 4.72 0.43
N VAL A 75 12.27 5.24 -0.62
CA VAL A 75 12.57 4.90 -2.01
C VAL A 75 14.00 5.32 -2.38
N ASP A 76 14.38 6.55 -2.03
CA ASP A 76 15.71 7.10 -2.25
C ASP A 76 16.80 6.26 -1.56
N LYS A 77 16.58 5.92 -0.27
CA LYS A 77 17.48 5.02 0.46
C LYS A 77 17.59 3.66 -0.22
N TYR A 78 16.47 3.07 -0.65
CA TYR A 78 16.51 1.77 -1.32
C TYR A 78 17.29 1.80 -2.64
N VAL A 79 17.15 2.87 -3.44
CA VAL A 79 17.94 3.06 -4.67
C VAL A 79 19.42 3.27 -4.35
N SER A 80 19.75 4.02 -3.30
CA SER A 80 21.14 4.20 -2.86
C SER A 80 21.84 2.88 -2.48
N LEU A 81 21.07 1.91 -1.96
CA LEU A 81 21.56 0.56 -1.63
C LEU A 81 21.60 -0.37 -2.87
N ASN A 82 20.94 0.01 -3.97
CA ASN A 82 20.81 -0.78 -5.18
C ASN A 82 21.12 0.08 -6.44
N PRO A 83 22.38 0.50 -6.65
CA PRO A 83 22.72 1.54 -7.64
C PRO A 83 22.39 1.20 -9.10
N ASN A 84 22.23 -0.08 -9.43
CA ASN A 84 21.91 -0.53 -10.80
C ASN A 84 20.43 -0.85 -11.02
N ILE A 85 19.56 -0.57 -10.04
CA ILE A 85 18.14 -0.89 -10.14
C ILE A 85 17.49 -0.16 -11.33
N THR A 86 16.68 -0.89 -12.09
CA THR A 86 15.92 -0.30 -13.20
C THR A 86 14.61 0.30 -12.71
N ALA A 87 14.02 1.22 -13.48
CA ALA A 87 12.70 1.78 -13.17
C ALA A 87 11.64 0.69 -12.96
N SER A 88 11.61 -0.32 -13.83
CA SER A 88 10.69 -1.45 -13.72
C SER A 88 10.88 -2.27 -12.44
N GLN A 89 12.13 -2.55 -12.07
CA GLN A 89 12.44 -3.27 -10.82
C GLN A 89 12.05 -2.45 -9.59
N LEU A 90 12.26 -1.14 -9.63
CA LEU A 90 11.88 -0.23 -8.56
C LEU A 90 10.36 -0.19 -8.40
N MET A 91 9.61 -0.11 -9.49
CA MET A 91 8.14 -0.15 -9.49
C MET A 91 7.58 -1.50 -9.02
N LEU A 92 8.24 -2.62 -9.34
CA LEU A 92 7.88 -3.94 -8.81
C LEU A 92 8.18 -4.04 -7.31
N THR A 93 9.29 -3.45 -6.85
CA THR A 93 9.64 -3.43 -5.43
C THR A 93 8.61 -2.63 -4.63
N PHE A 94 8.17 -1.49 -5.18
CA PHE A 94 7.16 -0.63 -4.59
C PHE A 94 5.84 -0.71 -5.37
N ASP A 95 5.21 -1.87 -5.29
CA ASP A 95 4.00 -2.18 -6.02
C ASP A 95 2.89 -1.13 -5.81
N ARG A 96 2.10 -0.90 -6.87
CA ARG A 96 1.02 0.09 -6.89
C ARG A 96 0.03 -0.10 -5.74
N SER A 97 -0.24 -1.34 -5.32
CA SER A 97 -1.18 -1.66 -4.24
C SER A 97 -0.82 -1.03 -2.90
N LEU A 98 0.45 -0.69 -2.65
CA LEU A 98 0.88 -0.05 -1.40
C LEU A 98 0.23 1.33 -1.22
N GLN A 99 0.10 2.09 -2.31
CA GLN A 99 -0.51 3.42 -2.30
C GLN A 99 -1.99 3.38 -2.73
N GLY A 100 -2.29 2.62 -3.80
CA GLY A 100 -3.58 2.57 -4.47
C GLY A 100 -3.55 3.22 -5.86
N SER A 101 -4.49 4.14 -6.11
CA SER A 101 -4.79 4.64 -7.46
C SER A 101 -3.62 5.32 -8.17
N TYR A 102 -2.75 6.03 -7.47
CA TYR A 102 -1.63 6.74 -8.12
C TYR A 102 -0.36 5.89 -8.21
N GLY A 103 -0.25 4.86 -7.37
CA GLY A 103 0.97 4.07 -7.21
C GLY A 103 2.04 4.78 -6.37
N VAL A 104 3.10 4.06 -6.01
CA VAL A 104 4.19 4.60 -5.21
C VAL A 104 5.20 5.33 -6.08
N VAL A 105 5.70 4.63 -7.11
CA VAL A 105 6.71 5.10 -8.05
C VAL A 105 6.16 5.00 -9.47
N ARG A 106 6.40 6.02 -10.30
CA ARG A 106 6.14 6.00 -11.75
C ARG A 106 7.29 6.69 -12.47
N THR A 107 7.49 6.39 -13.75
CA THR A 107 8.47 7.12 -14.57
C THR A 107 7.99 8.56 -14.78
N LEU A 108 8.94 9.48 -14.86
CA LEU A 108 8.66 10.91 -15.03
C LEU A 108 7.91 11.20 -16.34
N ASP A 109 8.26 10.50 -17.40
CA ASP A 109 7.63 10.67 -18.71
C ASP A 109 6.19 10.15 -18.73
N ASP A 110 5.94 8.99 -18.10
CA ASP A 110 4.60 8.43 -17.97
C ASP A 110 3.66 9.37 -17.21
N VAL A 111 4.09 9.98 -16.10
CA VAL A 111 3.22 10.91 -15.37
C VAL A 111 2.98 12.22 -16.12
N LYS A 112 3.96 12.72 -16.89
CA LYS A 112 3.78 13.93 -17.71
C LYS A 112 2.73 13.72 -18.81
N VAL A 113 2.65 12.51 -19.36
CA VAL A 113 1.70 12.17 -20.43
C VAL A 113 0.33 11.81 -19.87
N ASN A 114 0.29 11.00 -18.81
CA ASN A 114 -0.94 10.34 -18.37
C ASN A 114 -1.59 10.95 -17.11
N CYS A 115 -1.00 12.00 -16.51
CA CYS A 115 -1.54 12.63 -15.30
C CYS A 115 -1.50 14.15 -15.42
N SER A 116 -2.67 14.77 -15.64
CA SER A 116 -2.78 16.22 -15.83
C SER A 116 -2.36 17.03 -14.60
N ASP A 117 -2.53 16.48 -13.40
CA ASP A 117 -2.17 17.11 -12.12
C ASP A 117 -0.92 16.49 -11.46
N TYR A 118 -0.01 15.90 -12.26
CA TYR A 118 1.14 15.14 -11.76
C TYR A 118 2.01 15.91 -10.76
N SER A 119 2.21 17.22 -10.95
CA SER A 119 2.99 18.08 -10.04
C SER A 119 2.39 18.24 -8.64
N ARG A 120 1.09 17.98 -8.47
CA ARG A 120 0.44 17.91 -7.14
C ARG A 120 0.47 16.50 -6.56
N ARG A 121 0.52 15.47 -7.39
CA ARG A 121 0.42 14.05 -6.99
C ARG A 121 1.77 13.40 -6.72
N PHE A 122 2.84 13.90 -7.35
CA PHE A 122 4.18 13.36 -7.27
C PHE A 122 5.19 14.44 -6.91
N PHE A 123 6.31 14.05 -6.31
CA PHE A 123 7.45 14.96 -6.13
C PHE A 123 8.20 15.10 -7.44
N THR A 124 8.04 16.24 -8.10
CA THR A 124 8.60 16.51 -9.44
C THR A 124 9.70 17.57 -9.44
N SER A 125 10.00 18.18 -8.28
CA SER A 125 11.14 19.10 -8.19
C SER A 125 12.45 18.33 -8.40
N PRO A 126 13.48 18.93 -9.02
CA PRO A 126 14.71 18.24 -9.39
C PRO A 126 15.38 17.48 -8.23
N GLU A 127 15.33 18.03 -7.01
CA GLU A 127 15.93 17.43 -5.81
C GLU A 127 15.21 16.18 -5.28
N TYR A 128 14.02 15.86 -5.80
CA TYR A 128 13.25 14.67 -5.44
C TYR A 128 13.14 13.66 -6.58
N ILE A 129 13.73 13.92 -7.75
CA ILE A 129 13.75 12.94 -8.83
C ILE A 129 14.60 11.75 -8.41
N ILE A 130 14.07 10.55 -8.62
CA ILE A 130 14.78 9.30 -8.37
C ILE A 130 15.42 8.86 -9.68
N HIS A 131 16.75 8.89 -9.72
CA HIS A 131 17.52 8.43 -10.87
C HIS A 131 17.72 6.91 -10.78
N THR A 132 17.30 6.19 -11.81
CA THR A 132 17.51 4.74 -11.94
C THR A 132 18.49 4.46 -13.09
N SER A 133 18.86 3.19 -13.30
CA SER A 133 19.75 2.83 -14.42
C SER A 133 19.10 2.98 -15.80
N THR A 134 17.78 3.14 -15.86
CA THR A 134 17.03 3.21 -17.13
C THR A 134 16.31 4.53 -17.33
N GLU A 135 15.50 4.96 -16.37
CA GLU A 135 14.61 6.12 -16.51
C GLU A 135 14.48 6.89 -15.19
N ASP A 136 14.28 8.21 -15.30
CA ASP A 136 13.95 9.03 -14.14
C ASP A 136 12.55 8.71 -13.62
N CYS A 137 12.45 8.58 -12.31
CA CYS A 137 11.24 8.19 -11.61
C CYS A 137 10.81 9.28 -10.62
N VAL A 138 9.52 9.32 -10.33
CA VAL A 138 8.92 10.21 -9.33
C VAL A 138 8.12 9.42 -8.32
N VAL A 139 8.08 9.92 -7.08
CA VAL A 139 7.38 9.29 -5.96
C VAL A 139 6.08 10.03 -5.66
N CYS A 140 5.00 9.30 -5.42
CA CYS A 140 3.72 9.88 -5.05
C CYS A 140 3.79 10.57 -3.68
N SER A 141 3.30 11.81 -3.62
CA SER A 141 3.29 12.64 -2.40
C SER A 141 2.06 12.41 -1.52
N GLN A 142 1.03 11.75 -2.05
CA GLN A 142 -0.30 11.62 -1.43
C GLN A 142 -0.42 10.35 -0.59
N TRP A 143 -0.23 10.51 0.72
CA TRP A 143 -0.29 9.42 1.70
C TRP A 143 -1.14 9.83 2.91
N GLY A 144 -2.06 8.95 3.30
CA GLY A 144 -2.98 9.13 4.41
C GLY A 144 -2.76 8.12 5.53
N THR A 145 -3.55 8.24 6.59
CA THR A 145 -3.58 7.29 7.71
C THR A 145 -3.86 5.86 7.27
N PHE A 146 -4.70 5.68 6.24
CA PHE A 146 -5.15 4.35 5.79
C PHE A 146 -4.10 3.57 5.00
N ASN A 147 -3.14 4.23 4.33
CA ASN A 147 -2.16 3.56 3.47
C ASN A 147 -0.71 3.71 3.94
N ILE A 148 -0.42 4.59 4.91
CA ILE A 148 0.94 4.73 5.45
C ILE A 148 1.45 3.44 6.11
N GLY A 149 0.55 2.62 6.68
CA GLY A 149 0.93 1.32 7.25
C GLY A 149 1.55 0.37 6.22
N ASN A 150 1.07 0.40 4.97
CA ASN A 150 1.56 -0.48 3.90
C ASN A 150 3.02 -0.21 3.55
N ILE A 151 3.40 1.07 3.45
CA ILE A 151 4.78 1.44 3.12
C ILE A 151 5.73 1.19 4.30
N LEU A 152 5.25 1.33 5.54
CA LEU A 152 6.05 0.99 6.73
C LEU A 152 6.35 -0.51 6.78
N ALA A 153 5.33 -1.35 6.55
CA ALA A 153 5.52 -2.80 6.45
C ALA A 153 6.47 -3.16 5.30
N ARG A 154 6.37 -2.46 4.16
CA ARG A 154 7.29 -2.67 3.05
C ARG A 154 8.72 -2.27 3.39
N ALA A 155 8.92 -1.15 4.07
CA ALA A 155 10.26 -0.72 4.49
C ALA A 155 10.91 -1.72 5.44
N ASP A 156 10.15 -2.27 6.39
CA ASP A 156 10.61 -3.32 7.31
C ASP A 156 11.10 -4.57 6.55
N GLN A 157 10.32 -5.04 5.56
CA GLN A 157 10.71 -6.14 4.68
C GLN A 157 12.00 -5.87 3.87
N LEU A 158 12.29 -4.59 3.60
CA LEU A 158 13.50 -4.15 2.88
C LEU A 158 14.67 -3.87 3.85
N GLY A 159 14.51 -4.09 5.15
CA GLY A 159 15.52 -3.82 6.17
C GLY A 159 15.74 -2.32 6.43
N ILE A 160 14.75 -1.48 6.13
CA ILE A 160 14.79 -0.03 6.35
C ILE A 160 14.05 0.29 7.64
N GLU A 161 14.80 0.58 8.70
CA GLU A 161 14.24 0.92 10.02
C GLU A 161 13.59 2.30 10.02
N ILE A 162 12.35 2.39 10.53
CA ILE A 162 11.59 3.63 10.66
C ILE A 162 11.03 3.74 12.07
N GLN A 163 11.28 4.88 12.71
CA GLN A 163 10.72 5.19 14.03
C GLN A 163 9.51 6.10 13.88
N ILE A 164 8.42 5.79 14.60
CA ILE A 164 7.19 6.58 14.58
C ILE A 164 7.21 7.57 15.75
N ILE A 165 6.93 8.85 15.47
CA ILE A 165 6.82 9.91 16.47
C ILE A 165 5.40 10.49 16.39
N LYS A 166 4.68 10.40 17.51
CA LYS A 166 3.41 11.09 17.71
C LYS A 166 3.63 12.47 18.33
#